data_AF-A0A1U7UMC6-F1
#
_entry.id   AF-A0A1U7UMC6-F1
#
_cell.length_a   1.000
_cell.length_b   1.000
_cell.length_c   1.000
_cell.angle_alpha   90.00
_cell.angle_beta   90.00
_cell.angle_gamma   90.00
#
_symmetry.space_group_name_H-M   'P 1'
#
loop_
_entity.id
_entity.type
_entity.pdbx_description
1 polymer ?
#
loop_
_entity_poly.entity_id
_entity_poly.type
_entity_poly.pdbx_seq_one_letter_code
_entity_poly.pdbx_strand_id
1 'polypeptide(L)'
;MGLELYLDLLSQPCHAVYIFAKNGIPFELRPVDLVKGQHVSKDFSQVNSLQKVPVLKEGDFILTESAAILIYLSCKYPTADHWYPSDLQTRARIHEYLGWHADCIRGTFGVPLWTQVLAPLMGAQVPEEKVARNRAAMDQALQWLEDKFLGDKAFLAGQQVTLADLMALEELMQPVALGYALFEGRPQLAAWRGRVEAFLGAELCQEAHGPILSILEQAAKKLLPVPPPAAHATMLRRIARIP
;
A
#
# COMPACT_ATOMS: atom_id res chain seq x y z
N MET A 1 -6.12 21.04 17.57
CA MET A 1 -4.99 20.11 17.34
C MET A 1 -5.09 19.64 15.91
N GLY A 2 -3.98 19.64 15.15
CA GLY A 2 -3.96 19.26 13.74
C GLY A 2 -4.00 17.75 13.54
N LEU A 3 -4.28 17.33 12.31
CA LEU A 3 -4.20 15.94 11.86
C LEU A 3 -2.74 15.51 11.74
N GLU A 4 -2.37 14.42 12.41
CA GLU A 4 -1.07 13.77 12.31
C GLU A 4 -1.21 12.44 11.56
N LEU A 5 -0.35 12.19 10.58
CA LEU A 5 -0.28 10.93 9.84
C LEU A 5 1.06 10.25 10.07
N TYR A 6 1.06 9.12 10.75
CA TYR A 6 2.25 8.30 11.00
C TYR A 6 2.44 7.29 9.88
N LEU A 7 3.41 7.55 9.00
CA LEU A 7 3.57 6.85 7.73
C LEU A 7 5.03 6.42 7.48
N ASP A 8 5.19 5.37 6.69
CA ASP A 8 6.42 5.05 5.99
C ASP A 8 6.11 4.88 4.51
N LEU A 9 6.71 5.71 3.65
CA LEU A 9 6.55 5.61 2.19
C LEU A 9 7.33 4.45 1.55
N LEU A 10 7.77 3.47 2.34
CA LEU A 10 8.08 2.12 1.87
C LEU A 10 6.84 1.21 1.86
N SER A 11 5.82 1.54 2.66
CA SER A 11 4.62 0.73 2.87
C SER A 11 3.48 1.15 1.94
N GLN A 12 2.93 0.21 1.18
CA GLN A 12 1.85 0.44 0.21
C GLN A 12 0.61 1.14 0.81
N PRO A 13 0.04 0.69 1.96
CA PRO A 13 -1.11 1.40 2.55
C PRO A 13 -0.77 2.82 3.03
N CYS A 14 0.50 3.13 3.29
CA CYS A 14 0.91 4.50 3.62
C CYS A 14 0.95 5.39 2.37
N HIS A 15 1.36 4.85 1.21
CA HIS A 15 1.27 5.57 -0.07
C HIS A 15 -0.17 5.99 -0.35
N ALA A 16 -1.12 5.07 -0.21
CA ALA A 16 -2.53 5.36 -0.47
C ALA A 16 -3.06 6.49 0.42
N VAL A 17 -2.77 6.44 1.73
CA VAL A 17 -3.15 7.50 2.67
C VAL A 17 -2.44 8.83 2.35
N TYR A 18 -1.15 8.80 2.02
CA TYR A 18 -0.38 9.99 1.69
C TYR A 18 -0.91 10.70 0.44
N ILE A 19 -1.10 9.96 -0.64
CA ILE A 19 -1.64 10.45 -1.91
C ILE A 19 -3.04 11.01 -1.70
N PHE A 20 -3.89 10.31 -0.96
CA PHE A 20 -5.24 10.81 -0.68
C PHE A 20 -5.23 12.11 0.13
N ALA A 21 -4.39 12.21 1.16
CA ALA A 21 -4.30 13.41 1.98
C ALA A 21 -3.85 14.66 1.17
N LYS A 22 -3.17 14.46 0.04
CA LYS A 22 -2.78 15.55 -0.87
C LYS A 22 -3.96 16.17 -1.64
N ASN A 23 -5.19 15.68 -1.47
CA ASN A 23 -6.44 16.36 -1.89
C ASN A 23 -6.77 17.60 -1.03
N GLY A 24 -5.78 18.41 -0.69
CA GLY A 24 -5.95 19.64 0.10
C GLY A 24 -6.23 19.42 1.59
N ILE A 25 -5.95 18.23 2.14
CA ILE A 25 -6.12 17.97 3.57
C ILE A 25 -4.85 18.45 4.30
N PRO A 26 -4.95 19.38 5.26
CA PRO A 26 -3.80 19.80 6.04
C PRO A 26 -3.45 18.72 7.08
N PHE A 27 -2.23 18.20 7.02
CA PHE A 27 -1.72 17.21 7.97
C PHE A 27 -0.25 17.45 8.29
N GLU A 28 0.17 17.01 9.47
CA GLU A 28 1.56 16.84 9.86
C GLU A 28 2.00 15.40 9.56
N LEU A 29 3.01 15.25 8.69
CA LEU A 29 3.63 13.96 8.44
C LEU A 29 4.53 13.58 9.61
N ARG A 30 4.28 12.42 10.22
CA ARG A 30 5.13 11.78 11.23
C ARG A 30 5.81 10.56 10.61
N PRO A 31 7.07 10.66 10.15
CA PRO A 31 7.76 9.52 9.54
C PRO A 31 8.00 8.41 10.57
N VAL A 32 7.78 7.15 10.18
CA VAL A 32 8.05 5.98 11.02
C VAL A 32 8.85 4.95 10.24
N ASP A 33 10.18 4.99 10.34
CA ASP A 33 11.09 4.12 9.61
C ASP A 33 10.90 2.64 10.01
N LEU A 34 10.29 1.87 9.11
CA LEU A 34 9.97 0.46 9.30
C LEU A 34 11.24 -0.40 9.31
N VAL A 35 12.21 -0.10 8.46
CA VAL A 35 13.47 -0.86 8.36
C VAL A 35 14.29 -0.66 9.63
N LYS A 36 14.33 0.56 10.19
CA LYS A 36 14.94 0.85 11.51
C LYS A 36 14.08 0.41 12.70
N GLY A 37 12.91 -0.17 12.48
CA GLY A 37 12.07 -0.69 13.56
C GLY A 37 11.41 0.37 14.44
N GLN A 38 11.20 1.61 13.96
CA GLN A 38 10.57 2.66 14.76
C GLN A 38 9.14 2.29 15.18
N HIS A 39 8.44 1.52 14.34
CA HIS A 39 7.09 0.99 14.63
C HIS A 39 7.02 0.01 15.82
N VAL A 40 8.14 -0.60 16.24
CA VAL A 40 8.18 -1.46 17.44
C VAL A 40 8.81 -0.77 18.65
N SER A 41 9.10 0.53 18.55
CA SER A 41 9.60 1.33 19.66
C SER A 41 8.53 1.48 20.76
N LYS A 42 8.97 1.77 22.00
CA LYS A 42 8.05 2.06 23.10
C LYS A 42 7.18 3.26 22.79
N ASP A 43 7.78 4.32 22.24
CA ASP A 43 7.10 5.57 21.91
C ASP A 43 6.00 5.35 20.87
N PHE A 44 6.29 4.64 19.78
CA PHE A 44 5.27 4.32 18.78
C PHE A 44 4.21 3.35 19.31
N SER A 45 4.59 2.42 20.19
CA SER A 45 3.62 1.50 20.82
C SER A 45 2.60 2.21 21.71
N GLN A 46 2.91 3.42 22.21
CA GLN A 46 1.93 4.28 22.89
C GLN A 46 0.94 4.93 21.91
N VAL A 47 1.35 5.14 20.65
CA VAL A 47 0.48 5.66 19.59
C VAL A 47 -0.39 4.54 19.04
N ASN A 48 0.20 3.40 18.68
CA ASN A 48 -0.52 2.24 18.16
C ASN A 48 0.05 0.95 18.75
N SER A 49 -0.72 0.31 19.63
CA SER A 49 -0.34 -0.95 20.29
C SER A 49 -0.17 -2.12 19.30
N LEU A 50 -0.75 -2.03 18.10
CA LEU A 50 -0.56 -3.02 17.04
C LEU A 50 0.79 -2.91 16.33
N GLN A 51 1.56 -1.85 16.60
CA GLN A 51 2.90 -1.62 16.02
C GLN A 51 2.88 -1.64 14.48
N LYS A 52 1.88 -0.98 13.87
CA LYS A 52 1.71 -0.90 12.42
C LYS A 52 1.50 0.54 11.95
N VAL A 53 1.87 0.79 10.70
CA VAL A 53 1.53 1.99 9.94
C VAL A 53 0.61 1.59 8.77
N PRO A 54 -0.22 2.50 8.23
CA PRO A 54 -0.42 3.90 8.64
C PRO A 54 -1.21 4.06 9.94
N VAL A 55 -1.04 5.20 10.62
CA VAL A 55 -1.90 5.64 11.74
C VAL A 55 -2.31 7.08 11.54
N LEU A 56 -3.59 7.37 11.72
CA LEU A 56 -4.14 8.71 11.82
C LEU A 56 -4.30 9.07 13.30
N LYS A 57 -3.91 10.29 13.69
CA LYS A 57 -4.16 10.83 15.02
C LYS A 57 -4.70 12.26 14.94
N GLU A 58 -5.80 12.50 15.63
CA GLU A 58 -6.42 13.82 15.78
C GLU A 58 -6.85 14.07 17.22
N GLY A 59 -6.04 14.83 17.96
CA GLY A 59 -6.18 14.93 19.40
C GLY A 59 -6.00 13.54 20.03
N ASP A 60 -7.00 13.10 20.79
CA ASP A 60 -7.01 11.79 21.44
C ASP A 60 -7.61 10.68 20.56
N PHE A 61 -8.18 11.04 19.40
CA PHE A 61 -8.73 10.06 18.46
C PHE A 61 -7.60 9.46 17.61
N ILE A 62 -7.41 8.15 17.71
CA ILE A 62 -6.42 7.39 16.95
C ILE A 62 -7.14 6.35 16.10
N LEU A 63 -6.83 6.33 14.80
CA LEU A 63 -7.43 5.42 13.84
C LEU A 63 -6.33 4.70 13.03
N THR A 64 -6.50 3.39 12.89
CA THR A 64 -5.61 2.52 12.10
C THR A 64 -6.37 1.95 10.89
N GLU A 65 -5.68 1.17 10.06
CA GLU A 65 -6.18 0.58 8.80
C GLU A 65 -6.41 1.63 7.70
N SER A 66 -5.66 1.52 6.60
CA SER A 66 -5.70 2.53 5.54
C SER A 66 -7.10 2.71 4.95
N ALA A 67 -7.88 1.64 4.77
CA ALA A 67 -9.25 1.74 4.29
C ALA A 67 -10.14 2.58 5.22
N ALA A 68 -10.03 2.39 6.54
CA ALA A 68 -10.79 3.18 7.51
C ALA A 68 -10.30 4.63 7.57
N ILE A 69 -8.97 4.85 7.54
CA ILE A 69 -8.37 6.18 7.48
C ILE A 69 -8.84 6.95 6.24
N LEU A 70 -8.79 6.33 5.06
CA LEU A 70 -9.22 6.94 3.80
C LEU A 70 -10.71 7.30 3.82
N ILE A 71 -11.58 6.40 4.30
CA ILE A 71 -13.01 6.68 4.46
C ILE A 71 -13.22 7.84 5.44
N TYR A 72 -12.57 7.81 6.60
CA TYR A 72 -12.66 8.88 7.60
C TYR A 72 -12.27 10.24 7.01
N LEU A 73 -11.11 10.30 6.33
CA LEU A 73 -10.63 11.51 5.68
C LEU A 73 -11.62 12.00 4.61
N SER A 74 -12.18 11.09 3.82
CA SER A 74 -13.16 11.43 2.78
C SER A 74 -14.48 12.00 3.32
N CYS A 75 -14.91 11.53 4.50
CA CYS A 75 -16.13 12.00 5.15
C CYS A 75 -15.93 13.30 5.94
N LYS A 76 -14.74 13.51 6.50
CA LYS A 76 -14.43 14.66 7.34
C LYS A 76 -14.04 15.91 6.55
N TYR A 77 -13.27 15.73 5.48
CA TYR A 77 -12.74 16.83 4.68
C TYR A 77 -13.54 16.97 3.37
N PRO A 78 -13.59 18.18 2.78
CA PRO A 78 -14.32 18.42 1.53
C PRO A 78 -13.58 17.86 0.31
N THR A 79 -13.40 16.53 0.27
CA THR A 79 -12.84 15.83 -0.89
C THR A 79 -13.92 15.59 -1.94
N ALA A 80 -13.53 15.45 -3.21
CA ALA A 80 -14.47 15.22 -4.30
C ALA A 80 -15.28 13.91 -4.10
N ASP A 81 -16.59 13.96 -4.33
CA ASP A 81 -17.53 12.86 -4.02
C ASP A 81 -17.17 11.54 -4.72
N HIS A 82 -16.56 11.60 -5.91
CA HIS A 82 -16.16 10.40 -6.65
C HIS A 82 -15.20 9.49 -5.87
N TRP A 83 -14.42 10.00 -4.91
CA TRP A 83 -13.55 9.18 -4.09
C TRP A 83 -14.33 8.15 -3.27
N TYR A 84 -15.41 8.59 -2.62
CA TYR A 84 -16.24 7.77 -1.75
C TYR A 84 -17.73 8.21 -1.82
N PRO A 85 -18.40 7.96 -2.97
CA PRO A 85 -19.69 8.53 -3.28
C PRO A 85 -20.78 8.05 -2.32
N SER A 86 -21.81 8.89 -2.16
CA SER A 86 -22.99 8.57 -1.33
C SER A 86 -23.97 7.58 -1.96
N ASP A 87 -23.89 7.36 -3.28
CA ASP A 87 -24.68 6.35 -3.98
C ASP A 87 -24.47 4.96 -3.37
N LEU A 88 -25.58 4.31 -3.01
CA LEU A 88 -25.57 3.05 -2.27
C LEU A 88 -24.83 1.95 -3.02
N GLN A 89 -25.08 1.81 -4.32
CA GLN A 89 -24.52 0.71 -5.11
C GLN A 89 -23.03 0.94 -5.37
N THR A 90 -22.63 2.16 -5.71
CA THR A 90 -21.22 2.49 -5.94
C THR A 90 -20.41 2.36 -4.67
N ARG A 91 -20.94 2.83 -3.52
CA ARG A 91 -20.31 2.63 -2.21
C ARG A 91 -20.19 1.14 -1.86
N ALA A 92 -21.22 0.34 -2.17
CA ALA A 92 -21.16 -1.11 -1.98
C ALA A 92 -20.07 -1.76 -2.87
N ARG A 93 -19.85 -1.28 -4.10
CA ARG A 93 -18.74 -1.76 -4.96
C ARG A 93 -17.37 -1.41 -4.40
N ILE A 94 -17.21 -0.22 -3.83
CA ILE A 94 -15.96 0.15 -3.13
C ILE A 94 -15.74 -0.79 -1.94
N HIS A 95 -16.76 -1.03 -1.11
CA HIS A 95 -16.63 -1.96 0.03
C HIS A 95 -16.36 -3.41 -0.42
N GLU A 96 -17.03 -3.88 -1.48
CA GLU A 96 -16.77 -5.19 -2.08
C GLU A 96 -15.30 -5.32 -2.51
N TYR A 97 -14.78 -4.30 -3.19
CA TYR A 97 -13.38 -4.28 -3.59
C TYR A 97 -12.45 -4.24 -2.38
N LEU A 98 -12.66 -3.34 -1.42
CA LEU A 98 -11.77 -3.19 -0.26
C LEU A 98 -11.71 -4.46 0.59
N GLY A 99 -12.84 -5.17 0.73
CA GLY A 99 -12.90 -6.49 1.36
C GLY A 99 -12.07 -7.53 0.61
N TRP A 100 -12.32 -7.69 -0.69
CA TRP A 100 -11.57 -8.64 -1.52
C TRP A 100 -10.08 -8.28 -1.63
N HIS A 101 -9.75 -7.00 -1.71
CA HIS A 101 -8.40 -6.48 -1.72
C HIS A 101 -7.64 -6.94 -0.46
N ALA A 102 -8.29 -6.88 0.71
CA ALA A 102 -7.67 -7.32 1.97
C ALA A 102 -7.35 -8.83 1.96
N ASP A 103 -8.13 -9.63 1.25
CA ASP A 103 -7.97 -11.09 1.18
C ASP A 103 -6.97 -11.54 0.10
N CYS A 104 -7.00 -10.89 -1.07
CA CYS A 104 -6.32 -11.39 -2.27
C CYS A 104 -5.09 -10.56 -2.67
N ILE A 105 -5.11 -9.25 -2.43
CA ILE A 105 -4.03 -8.33 -2.82
C ILE A 105 -3.10 -8.10 -1.62
N ARG A 106 -3.66 -7.64 -0.51
CA ARG A 106 -2.89 -7.24 0.68
C ARG A 106 -2.13 -8.44 1.24
N GLY A 107 -0.80 -8.30 1.32
CA GLY A 107 0.07 -9.36 1.81
C GLY A 107 0.52 -10.35 0.73
N THR A 108 -0.13 -10.40 -0.43
CA THR A 108 0.35 -11.15 -1.61
C THR A 108 1.36 -10.30 -2.39
N PHE A 109 1.01 -9.06 -2.73
CA PHE A 109 1.81 -8.20 -3.62
C PHE A 109 3.02 -7.58 -2.91
N GLY A 110 3.10 -7.65 -1.59
CA GLY A 110 4.30 -7.21 -0.87
C GLY A 110 5.40 -8.25 -0.73
N VAL A 111 5.13 -9.52 -1.05
CA VAL A 111 6.11 -10.61 -0.89
C VAL A 111 7.41 -10.38 -1.68
N PRO A 112 7.40 -9.85 -2.91
CA PRO A 112 8.64 -9.55 -3.64
C PRO A 112 9.63 -8.66 -2.86
N LEU A 113 9.14 -7.68 -2.07
CA LEU A 113 10.03 -6.84 -1.25
C LEU A 113 10.71 -7.67 -0.15
N TRP A 114 9.96 -8.60 0.45
CA TRP A 114 10.48 -9.52 1.44
C TRP A 114 11.52 -10.47 0.88
N THR A 115 11.29 -11.01 -0.32
CA THR A 115 12.15 -12.02 -0.93
C THR A 115 13.45 -11.41 -1.47
N GLN A 116 13.38 -10.23 -2.10
CA GLN A 116 14.53 -9.62 -2.76
C GLN A 116 15.35 -8.69 -1.86
N VAL A 117 14.73 -8.07 -0.85
CA VAL A 117 15.38 -7.02 -0.04
C VAL A 117 15.41 -7.37 1.45
N LEU A 118 14.24 -7.53 2.07
CA LEU A 118 14.16 -7.55 3.54
C LEU A 118 14.68 -8.85 4.17
N ALA A 119 14.42 -10.01 3.58
CA ALA A 119 14.99 -11.27 4.08
C ALA A 119 16.52 -11.32 3.89
N PRO A 120 17.10 -10.99 2.70
CA PRO A 120 18.54 -10.91 2.54
C PRO A 120 19.23 -9.95 3.51
N LEU A 121 18.60 -8.81 3.83
CA LEU A 121 19.11 -7.84 4.81
C LEU A 121 19.29 -8.44 6.22
N MET A 122 18.52 -9.47 6.54
CA MET A 122 18.59 -10.21 7.80
C MET A 122 19.43 -11.49 7.71
N GLY A 123 20.08 -11.75 6.56
CA GLY A 123 20.77 -13.01 6.30
C GLY A 123 19.83 -14.22 6.12
N ALA A 124 18.55 -13.96 5.84
CA ALA A 124 17.55 -14.99 5.57
C ALA A 124 17.27 -15.09 4.06
N GLN A 125 16.74 -16.24 3.65
CA GLN A 125 16.26 -16.45 2.28
C GLN A 125 14.87 -17.08 2.32
N VAL A 126 14.02 -16.68 1.37
CA VAL A 126 12.71 -17.30 1.17
C VAL A 126 12.87 -18.46 0.18
N PRO A 127 12.34 -19.66 0.47
CA PRO A 127 12.42 -20.79 -0.46
C PRO A 127 11.80 -20.47 -1.82
N GLU A 128 12.46 -20.89 -2.91
CA GLU A 128 12.03 -20.61 -4.28
C GLU A 128 10.61 -21.10 -4.58
N GLU A 129 10.21 -22.24 -3.99
CA GLU A 129 8.84 -22.76 -4.10
C GLU A 129 7.79 -21.74 -3.62
N LYS A 130 8.08 -21.01 -2.53
CA LYS A 130 7.18 -19.98 -2.00
C LYS A 130 7.17 -18.73 -2.88
N VAL A 131 8.31 -18.38 -3.48
CA VAL A 131 8.42 -17.29 -4.46
C VAL A 131 7.59 -17.60 -5.70
N ALA A 132 7.71 -18.81 -6.24
CA ALA A 132 6.94 -19.28 -7.39
C ALA A 132 5.43 -19.35 -7.07
N ARG A 133 5.04 -19.87 -5.91
CA ARG A 133 3.65 -19.90 -5.45
C ARG A 133 3.08 -18.49 -5.32
N ASN A 134 3.83 -17.56 -4.74
CA ASN A 134 3.39 -16.17 -4.63
C ASN A 134 3.23 -15.50 -6.01
N ARG A 135 4.12 -15.78 -6.96
CA ARG A 135 3.98 -15.30 -8.34
C ARG A 135 2.67 -15.79 -8.97
N ALA A 136 2.38 -17.08 -8.86
CA ALA A 136 1.11 -17.64 -9.35
C ALA A 136 -0.11 -17.02 -8.65
N ALA A 137 -0.03 -16.74 -7.35
CA ALA A 137 -1.09 -16.07 -6.60
C ALA A 137 -1.29 -14.60 -7.07
N MET A 138 -0.20 -13.87 -7.35
CA MET A 138 -0.29 -12.53 -7.94
C MET A 138 -0.94 -12.58 -9.32
N ASP A 139 -0.55 -13.52 -10.19
CA ASP A 139 -1.13 -13.67 -11.52
C ASP A 139 -2.63 -13.97 -11.48
N GLN A 140 -3.05 -14.84 -10.56
CA GLN A 140 -4.46 -15.15 -10.34
C GLN A 140 -5.25 -13.95 -9.82
N ALA A 141 -4.68 -13.20 -8.88
CA ALA A 141 -5.32 -12.01 -8.33
C ALA A 141 -5.42 -10.88 -9.36
N LEU A 142 -4.40 -10.70 -10.22
CA LEU A 142 -4.46 -9.79 -11.36
C LEU A 142 -5.55 -10.19 -12.36
N GLN A 143 -5.72 -11.49 -12.61
CA GLN A 143 -6.81 -11.98 -13.46
C GLN A 143 -8.18 -11.63 -12.88
N TRP A 144 -8.39 -11.85 -11.57
CA TRP A 144 -9.64 -11.46 -10.91
C TRP A 144 -9.84 -9.95 -10.87
N LEU A 145 -8.78 -9.17 -10.67
CA LEU A 145 -8.82 -7.71 -10.72
C LEU A 145 -9.31 -7.24 -12.10
N GLU A 146 -8.78 -7.82 -13.18
CA GLU A 146 -9.14 -7.51 -14.55
C GLU A 146 -10.58 -7.98 -14.88
N ASP A 147 -10.93 -9.23 -14.60
CA ASP A 147 -12.21 -9.81 -15.05
C ASP A 147 -13.41 -9.36 -14.20
N LYS A 148 -13.27 -9.33 -12.87
CA LYS A 148 -14.39 -9.04 -11.94
C LYS A 148 -14.52 -7.55 -11.66
N PHE A 149 -13.41 -6.89 -11.31
CA PHE A 149 -13.46 -5.54 -10.78
C PHE A 149 -13.32 -4.49 -11.87
N LEU A 150 -12.37 -4.62 -12.78
CA LEU A 150 -12.27 -3.70 -13.91
C LEU A 150 -13.35 -4.01 -14.96
N GLY A 151 -13.33 -5.20 -15.56
CA GLY A 151 -14.17 -5.55 -16.71
C GLY A 151 -14.11 -4.46 -17.78
N ASP A 152 -15.26 -4.11 -18.37
CA ASP A 152 -15.35 -3.06 -19.38
C ASP A 152 -15.39 -1.63 -18.81
N LYS A 153 -15.17 -1.45 -17.49
CA LYS A 153 -15.27 -0.14 -16.82
C LYS A 153 -13.97 0.64 -16.93
N ALA A 154 -14.05 1.96 -16.76
CA ALA A 154 -12.87 2.81 -16.70
C ALA A 154 -12.04 2.56 -15.42
N PHE A 155 -12.71 2.31 -14.28
CA PHE A 155 -12.13 2.16 -12.94
C PHE A 155 -12.78 0.98 -12.19
N LEU A 156 -12.15 0.54 -11.09
CA LEU A 156 -12.50 -0.71 -10.39
C LEU A 156 -13.91 -0.69 -9.78
N ALA A 157 -14.39 0.48 -9.37
CA ALA A 157 -15.71 0.63 -8.75
C ALA A 157 -16.72 1.37 -9.65
N GLY A 158 -16.36 1.77 -10.87
CA GLY A 158 -17.26 2.53 -11.74
C GLY A 158 -16.56 3.32 -12.85
N GLN A 159 -17.10 4.50 -13.13
CA GLN A 159 -16.65 5.37 -14.23
C GLN A 159 -15.64 6.44 -13.81
N GLN A 160 -15.45 6.65 -12.51
CA GLN A 160 -14.48 7.60 -11.95
C GLN A 160 -13.56 6.88 -10.97
N VAL A 161 -12.38 7.46 -10.74
CA VAL A 161 -11.42 6.97 -9.76
C VAL A 161 -12.01 7.02 -8.34
N THR A 162 -11.77 5.98 -7.57
CA THR A 162 -12.29 5.84 -6.20
C THR A 162 -11.18 5.42 -5.23
N LEU A 163 -11.50 5.32 -3.95
CA LEU A 163 -10.59 4.70 -2.97
C LEU A 163 -10.17 3.26 -3.35
N ALA A 164 -11.00 2.53 -4.12
CA ALA A 164 -10.65 1.20 -4.60
C ALA A 164 -9.44 1.24 -5.54
N ASP A 165 -9.45 2.16 -6.50
CA ASP A 165 -8.37 2.30 -7.49
C ASP A 165 -7.05 2.72 -6.83
N LEU A 166 -7.12 3.64 -5.87
CA LEU A 166 -5.96 4.09 -5.11
C LEU A 166 -5.34 2.94 -4.31
N MET A 167 -6.15 2.21 -3.53
CA MET A 167 -5.66 1.06 -2.76
C MET A 167 -5.06 -0.03 -3.67
N ALA A 168 -5.68 -0.29 -4.82
CA ALA A 168 -5.20 -1.25 -5.80
C ALA A 168 -3.83 -0.87 -6.36
N LEU A 169 -3.72 0.37 -6.87
CA LEU A 169 -2.52 0.83 -7.56
C LEU A 169 -1.31 0.77 -6.63
N GLU A 170 -1.45 1.26 -5.39
CA GLU A 170 -0.33 1.32 -4.45
C GLU A 170 0.19 -0.06 -4.05
N GLU A 171 -0.67 -1.08 -3.94
CA GLU A 171 -0.21 -2.46 -3.73
C GLU A 171 0.50 -3.03 -4.97
N LEU A 172 -0.01 -2.75 -6.17
CA LEU A 172 0.59 -3.23 -7.44
C LEU A 172 1.91 -2.53 -7.78
N MET A 173 2.11 -1.29 -7.32
CA MET A 173 3.35 -0.56 -7.56
C MET A 173 4.56 -1.13 -6.84
N GLN A 174 4.37 -1.88 -5.74
CA GLN A 174 5.50 -2.44 -5.00
C GLN A 174 6.24 -3.55 -5.79
N PRO A 175 5.60 -4.58 -6.37
CA PRO A 175 6.30 -5.49 -7.29
C PRO A 175 6.88 -4.81 -8.53
N VAL A 176 6.19 -3.79 -9.07
CA VAL A 176 6.67 -3.05 -10.25
C VAL A 176 8.00 -2.37 -9.97
N ALA A 177 8.12 -1.70 -8.81
CA ALA A 177 9.37 -1.10 -8.34
C ALA A 177 10.49 -2.14 -8.13
N LEU A 178 10.13 -3.41 -7.98
CA LEU A 178 11.04 -4.54 -7.82
C LEU A 178 11.29 -5.32 -9.13
N GLY A 179 10.93 -4.72 -10.27
CA GLY A 179 11.20 -5.26 -11.61
C GLY A 179 10.18 -6.29 -12.10
N TYR A 180 9.02 -6.44 -11.44
CA TYR A 180 7.94 -7.29 -11.95
C TYR A 180 7.11 -6.52 -12.96
N ALA A 181 7.09 -7.00 -14.20
CA ALA A 181 6.31 -6.42 -15.29
C ALA A 181 4.81 -6.82 -15.22
N LEU A 182 4.13 -6.45 -14.12
CA LEU A 182 2.75 -6.90 -13.84
C LEU A 182 1.73 -6.52 -14.93
N PHE A 183 2.01 -5.47 -15.69
CA PHE A 183 1.11 -4.92 -16.72
C PHE A 183 1.46 -5.39 -18.13
N GLU A 184 2.57 -6.09 -18.34
CA GLU A 184 2.89 -6.71 -19.63
C GLU A 184 1.93 -7.86 -19.91
N GLY A 185 1.39 -7.90 -21.14
CA GLY A 185 0.34 -8.86 -21.51
C GLY A 185 -1.04 -8.57 -20.93
N ARG A 186 -1.23 -7.47 -20.18
CA ARG A 186 -2.50 -7.08 -19.55
C ARG A 186 -2.93 -5.66 -19.96
N PRO A 187 -3.32 -5.44 -21.23
CA PRO A 187 -3.55 -4.10 -21.77
C PRO A 187 -4.66 -3.33 -21.05
N GLN A 188 -5.69 -3.98 -20.50
CA GLN A 188 -6.74 -3.29 -19.77
C GLN A 188 -6.24 -2.76 -18.43
N LEU A 189 -5.47 -3.57 -17.68
CA LEU A 189 -4.83 -3.13 -16.44
C LEU A 189 -3.79 -2.05 -16.69
N ALA A 190 -2.99 -2.16 -17.77
CA ALA A 190 -2.05 -1.12 -18.15
C ALA A 190 -2.75 0.21 -18.45
N ALA A 191 -3.86 0.16 -19.20
CA ALA A 191 -4.67 1.34 -19.49
C ALA A 191 -5.35 1.91 -18.24
N TRP A 192 -5.85 1.05 -17.34
CA TRP A 192 -6.40 1.45 -16.04
C TRP A 192 -5.37 2.16 -15.18
N ARG A 193 -4.17 1.59 -15.03
CA ARG A 193 -3.05 2.23 -14.33
C ARG A 193 -2.76 3.62 -14.91
N GLY A 194 -2.65 3.70 -16.24
CA GLY A 194 -2.38 4.98 -16.91
C GLY A 194 -3.45 6.04 -16.63
N ARG A 195 -4.73 5.65 -16.57
CA ARG A 195 -5.83 6.56 -16.18
C ARG A 195 -5.72 7.02 -14.73
N VAL A 196 -5.39 6.12 -13.81
CA VAL A 196 -5.25 6.46 -12.38
C VAL A 196 -4.03 7.38 -12.18
N GLU A 197 -2.87 7.05 -12.74
CA GLU A 197 -1.66 7.89 -12.65
C GLU A 197 -1.85 9.27 -13.30
N ALA A 198 -2.54 9.34 -14.45
CA ALA A 198 -2.87 10.61 -15.09
C ALA A 198 -3.79 11.48 -14.24
N PHE A 199 -4.74 10.88 -13.52
CA PHE A 199 -5.61 11.59 -12.59
C PHE A 199 -4.85 12.09 -11.36
N LEU A 200 -3.99 11.25 -10.76
CA LEU A 200 -3.20 11.60 -9.57
C LEU A 200 -2.13 12.66 -9.85
N GLY A 201 -1.58 12.66 -11.06
CA GLY A 201 -0.50 13.54 -11.49
C GLY A 201 0.88 12.94 -11.22
N ALA A 202 1.78 13.11 -12.20
CA ALA A 202 3.09 12.48 -12.20
C ALA A 202 3.98 12.88 -11.00
N GLU A 203 3.92 14.16 -10.59
CA GLU A 203 4.72 14.67 -9.47
C GLU A 203 4.34 13.97 -8.16
N LEU A 204 3.05 13.82 -7.88
CA LEU A 204 2.57 13.17 -6.67
C LEU A 204 2.89 11.67 -6.66
N CYS A 205 2.70 10.99 -7.80
CA CYS A 205 3.12 9.59 -7.92
C CYS A 205 4.62 9.42 -7.68
N GLN A 206 5.45 10.28 -8.28
CA GLN A 206 6.90 10.24 -8.09
C GLN A 206 7.30 10.51 -6.63
N GLU A 207 6.66 11.48 -5.99
CA GLU A 207 6.89 11.81 -4.57
C GLU A 207 6.56 10.61 -3.67
N ALA A 208 5.39 9.99 -3.87
CA ALA A 208 4.94 8.86 -3.07
C ALA A 208 5.79 7.60 -3.31
N HIS A 209 6.11 7.29 -4.57
CA HIS A 209 6.80 6.04 -4.95
C HIS A 209 8.33 6.13 -4.86
N GLY A 210 8.93 7.32 -4.73
CA GLY A 210 10.38 7.51 -4.73
C GLY A 210 11.16 6.57 -3.79
N PRO A 211 10.74 6.39 -2.52
CA PRO A 211 11.44 5.48 -1.60
C PRO A 211 11.41 4.02 -2.04
N ILE A 212 10.29 3.52 -2.57
CA ILE A 212 10.21 2.13 -3.05
C ILE A 212 10.95 1.96 -4.39
N LEU A 213 10.89 2.95 -5.29
CA LEU A 213 11.59 2.90 -6.59
C LEU A 213 13.12 2.86 -6.45
N SER A 214 13.66 3.44 -5.39
CA SER A 214 15.12 3.41 -5.11
C SER A 214 15.56 2.24 -4.23
N ILE A 215 14.64 1.37 -3.77
CA ILE A 215 14.96 0.38 -2.74
C ILE A 215 15.98 -0.67 -3.20
N LEU A 216 15.89 -1.14 -4.44
CA LEU A 216 16.82 -2.13 -5.00
C LEU A 216 18.23 -1.54 -5.13
N GLU A 217 18.33 -0.28 -5.54
CA GLU A 217 19.61 0.41 -5.63
C GLU A 217 20.24 0.60 -4.24
N GLN A 218 19.44 1.01 -3.26
CA GLN A 218 19.90 1.14 -1.87
C GLN A 218 20.34 -0.20 -1.29
N ALA A 219 19.61 -1.29 -1.57
CA ALA A 219 19.98 -2.63 -1.15
C ALA A 219 21.30 -3.09 -1.80
N ALA A 220 21.46 -2.91 -3.12
CA ALA A 220 22.67 -3.27 -3.85
C ALA A 220 23.90 -2.49 -3.37
N LYS A 221 23.72 -1.21 -3.03
CA LYS A 221 24.77 -0.34 -2.46
C LYS A 221 24.98 -0.53 -0.96
N LYS A 222 24.23 -1.44 -0.31
CA LYS A 222 24.28 -1.70 1.15
C LYS A 222 24.03 -0.43 1.99
N LEU A 223 23.14 0.44 1.52
CA LEU A 223 22.76 1.68 2.20
C LEU A 223 21.58 1.50 3.17
N LEU A 224 20.88 0.36 3.10
CA LEU A 224 19.78 0.07 4.00
C LEU A 224 20.30 -0.20 5.42
N PRO A 225 19.63 0.36 6.45
CA PRO A 225 20.02 0.11 7.83
C PRO A 225 19.76 -1.34 8.19
N VAL A 226 20.65 -1.93 9.01
CA VAL A 226 20.41 -3.25 9.59
C VAL A 226 19.25 -3.12 10.58
N PRO A 227 18.15 -3.89 10.43
CA PRO A 227 17.02 -3.79 11.33
C PRO A 227 17.43 -4.14 12.77
N PRO A 228 16.88 -3.47 13.80
CA PRO A 228 17.22 -3.78 15.18
C PRO A 228 16.63 -5.15 15.61
N PRO A 229 17.14 -5.79 16.68
CA PRO A 229 16.63 -7.07 17.16
C PRO A 229 15.11 -7.10 17.43
N ALA A 230 14.54 -5.99 17.90
CA ALA A 230 13.10 -5.86 18.11
C ALA A 230 12.29 -5.96 16.80
N ALA A 231 12.81 -5.43 15.70
CA ALA A 231 12.19 -5.53 14.38
C ALA A 231 12.40 -6.92 13.76
N HIS A 232 13.56 -7.57 14.02
CA HIS A 232 13.87 -8.92 13.50
C HIS A 232 12.76 -9.93 13.83
N ALA A 233 12.26 -9.94 15.06
CA ALA A 233 11.21 -10.88 15.46
C ALA A 233 9.92 -10.70 14.65
N THR A 234 9.54 -9.45 14.33
CA THR A 234 8.35 -9.15 13.51
C THR A 234 8.58 -9.50 12.04
N MET A 235 9.78 -9.20 11.52
CA MET A 235 10.18 -9.53 10.16
C MET A 235 10.24 -11.05 9.92
N LEU A 236 10.87 -11.82 10.82
CA LEU A 236 10.90 -13.28 10.76
C LEU A 236 9.50 -13.89 10.81
N ARG A 237 8.61 -13.37 11.68
CA ARG A 237 7.21 -13.80 11.71
C ARG A 237 6.50 -13.54 10.39
N ARG A 238 6.79 -12.42 9.71
CA ARG A 238 6.20 -12.12 8.40
C ARG A 238 6.71 -13.07 7.31
N ILE A 239 8.02 -13.35 7.29
CA ILE A 239 8.65 -14.29 6.35
C ILE A 239 8.09 -15.70 6.55
N ALA A 240 7.96 -16.15 7.80
CA ALA A 240 7.44 -17.47 8.15
C ALA A 240 5.98 -17.69 7.69
N ARG A 241 5.19 -16.61 7.57
CA ARG A 241 3.79 -16.64 7.10
C ARG A 241 3.64 -16.60 5.57
N ILE A 242 4.72 -16.44 4.81
CA ILE A 242 4.65 -16.60 3.35
C ILE A 242 4.34 -18.09 3.11
N PRO A 243 3.24 -18.43 2.41
CA PRO A 243 2.83 -19.81 2.23
C PRO A 243 3.84 -20.61 1.41
#